data_AF-A0A2H0LHW4-F1
#
_entry.id   AF-A0A2H0LHW4-F1
#
_cell.length_a   1.000
_cell.length_b   1.000
_cell.length_c   1.000
_cell.angle_alpha   90.00
_cell.angle_beta   90.00
_cell.angle_gamma   90.00
#
_symmetry.space_group_name_H-M   'P 1'
#
loop_
_entity.id
_entity.type
_entity.pdbx_description
1 polymer ?
#
loop_
_entity_poly.entity_id
_entity_poly.type
_entity_poly.pdbx_seq_one_letter_code
_entity_poly.pdbx_strand_id
1 'polypeptide(L)'
;MALPKFSMAGGAQKLLVPLGVLVVVGGGGAATMYITKQTSELRRVQGELGRTQRQLAEAEAQKQEMGQQLSSLQTERKTLEQRLGDIRTKLSDAEGQLQLLQANLSESQSRAGQLSSERDALQTQLAAVTRERDSVQQQAARLQEDKSDLERSVLRLRGRLELLDRDYRQLAQQLSEFQSRPPERTLAIVNIDGKHTTDTTAKIPSVSAIPGTVELPPIIVRKEQAGMAVPVRGKVVEINDPHNFVILDKGSVAGVRVGMTFDLMRGAGSVGRVTVVRVRPQLSACDIVRASTPGPVQAGDLAVQSSP
;
A
#
# COMPACT_ATOMS: atom_id res chain seq x y z
N MET A 1 76.47 16.99 -25.69
CA MET A 1 77.25 16.18 -26.64
C MET A 1 76.55 16.26 -27.98
N ALA A 2 76.73 17.27 -28.85
CA ALA A 2 77.95 17.75 -29.50
C ALA A 2 78.62 16.70 -30.41
N LEU A 3 78.22 16.71 -31.70
CA LEU A 3 79.04 16.62 -32.95
C LEU A 3 79.97 15.38 -33.15
N PRO A 4 80.39 15.01 -34.40
CA PRO A 4 80.86 15.95 -35.42
C PRO A 4 80.53 15.69 -36.91
N LYS A 5 80.73 16.79 -37.64
CA LYS A 5 80.92 16.96 -39.07
C LYS A 5 82.27 16.37 -39.49
N PHE A 6 82.35 15.79 -40.69
CA PHE A 6 83.61 15.63 -41.40
C PHE A 6 83.64 16.53 -42.64
N SER A 7 84.51 17.54 -42.54
CA SER A 7 85.10 18.30 -43.63
C SER A 7 86.35 17.55 -44.07
N MET A 8 86.64 17.49 -45.37
CA MET A 8 88.02 17.49 -45.89
C MET A 8 88.03 18.08 -47.30
N ALA A 9 88.74 19.20 -47.40
CA ALA A 9 89.28 19.79 -48.61
C ALA A 9 90.57 19.06 -49.02
N GLY A 10 90.94 19.12 -50.30
CA GLY A 10 92.26 18.69 -50.77
C GLY A 10 92.32 18.56 -52.29
N GLY A 11 92.77 19.61 -52.96
CA GLY A 11 93.00 19.60 -54.39
C GLY A 11 94.28 18.86 -54.80
N ALA A 12 94.29 18.34 -56.02
CA ALA A 12 95.50 18.09 -56.80
C ALA A 12 95.16 18.11 -58.30
N GLN A 13 95.72 19.09 -59.02
CA GLN A 13 95.80 19.13 -60.48
C GLN A 13 96.70 17.99 -61.00
N LYS A 14 96.35 17.41 -62.16
CA LYS A 14 97.11 17.52 -63.44
C LYS A 14 96.77 16.39 -64.43
N LEU A 15 96.86 16.79 -65.70
CA LEU A 15 97.17 16.01 -66.90
C LEU A 15 96.04 15.28 -67.65
N LEU A 16 95.44 16.09 -68.52
CA LEU A 16 94.89 15.75 -69.82
C LEU A 16 95.96 15.18 -70.77
N VAL A 17 95.78 13.94 -71.25
CA VAL A 17 96.28 13.45 -72.55
C VAL A 17 95.27 12.41 -73.09
N PRO A 18 94.65 12.61 -74.28
CA PRO A 18 93.86 11.59 -74.94
C PRO A 18 94.74 10.76 -75.88
N LEU A 19 94.60 9.43 -75.88
CA LEU A 19 95.25 8.59 -76.89
C LEU A 19 94.26 7.54 -77.42
N GLY A 20 93.68 7.91 -78.56
CA GLY A 20 93.57 7.11 -79.78
C GLY A 20 93.18 5.63 -79.67
N VAL A 21 91.94 5.37 -80.07
CA VAL A 21 91.45 4.06 -80.56
C VAL A 21 92.22 3.66 -81.83
N LEU A 22 92.70 2.41 -81.91
CA LEU A 22 92.93 1.69 -83.18
C LEU A 22 92.83 0.16 -82.99
N VAL A 23 92.41 -0.54 -84.04
CA VAL A 23 91.66 -1.81 -84.06
C VAL A 23 92.54 -3.07 -84.23
N VAL A 24 92.04 -4.19 -83.68
CA VAL A 24 92.53 -5.59 -83.63
C VAL A 24 92.25 -6.38 -84.93
N VAL A 25 93.14 -7.28 -85.40
CA VAL A 25 92.74 -8.55 -86.09
C VAL A 25 93.83 -9.63 -85.95
N GLY A 26 93.49 -10.83 -85.45
CA GLY A 26 94.39 -12.01 -85.52
C GLY A 26 94.09 -13.14 -84.51
N GLY A 27 94.18 -12.87 -83.21
CA GLY A 27 93.93 -13.86 -82.14
C GLY A 27 92.61 -13.68 -81.38
N GLY A 28 91.80 -12.70 -81.79
CA GLY A 28 90.65 -12.21 -81.03
C GLY A 28 89.46 -13.16 -80.94
N GLY A 29 89.20 -14.02 -81.94
CA GLY A 29 87.92 -14.74 -82.07
C GLY A 29 87.61 -15.74 -80.95
N ALA A 30 88.57 -16.58 -80.55
CA ALA A 30 88.37 -17.55 -79.46
C ALA A 30 88.38 -16.88 -78.07
N ALA A 31 89.24 -15.87 -77.90
CA ALA A 31 89.29 -15.07 -76.68
C ALA A 31 88.00 -14.24 -76.49
N THR A 32 87.47 -13.62 -77.56
CA THR A 32 86.21 -12.88 -77.51
C THR A 32 85.02 -13.81 -77.32
N MET A 33 85.02 -15.03 -77.88
CA MET A 33 83.96 -16.02 -77.66
C MET A 33 83.97 -16.59 -76.22
N TYR A 34 85.16 -16.82 -75.65
CA TYR A 34 85.32 -17.24 -74.25
C TYR A 34 84.95 -16.13 -73.26
N ILE A 35 85.36 -14.88 -73.54
CA ILE A 35 85.00 -13.71 -72.75
C ILE A 35 83.50 -13.39 -72.89
N THR A 36 82.89 -13.54 -74.07
CA THR A 36 81.43 -13.38 -74.23
C THR A 36 80.64 -14.48 -73.54
N LYS A 37 81.14 -15.72 -73.53
CA LYS A 37 80.54 -16.82 -72.75
C LYS A 37 80.64 -16.55 -71.25
N GLN A 38 81.81 -16.18 -70.73
CA GLN A 38 81.98 -15.83 -69.32
C GLN A 38 81.17 -14.59 -68.90
N THR A 39 81.08 -13.56 -69.75
CA THR A 39 80.24 -12.39 -69.46
C THR A 39 78.75 -12.72 -69.52
N SER A 40 78.32 -13.68 -70.33
CA SER A 40 76.94 -14.16 -70.34
C SER A 40 76.58 -14.96 -69.08
N GLU A 41 77.50 -15.78 -68.58
CA GLU A 41 77.34 -16.51 -67.32
C GLU A 41 77.40 -15.57 -66.11
N LEU A 42 78.30 -14.59 -66.09
CA LEU A 42 78.31 -13.55 -65.06
C LEU A 42 77.01 -12.74 -65.03
N ARG A 43 76.46 -12.37 -66.21
CA ARG A 43 75.17 -11.67 -66.31
C ARG A 43 74.01 -12.54 -65.84
N ARG A 44 74.05 -13.85 -66.12
CA ARG A 44 73.07 -14.81 -65.58
C ARG A 44 73.14 -14.88 -64.06
N VAL A 45 74.33 -15.09 -63.51
CA VAL A 45 74.56 -15.19 -62.07
C VAL A 45 74.23 -13.87 -61.36
N GLN A 46 74.56 -12.70 -61.92
CA GLN A 46 74.12 -11.41 -61.38
C GLN A 46 72.59 -11.26 -61.42
N GLY A 47 71.94 -11.70 -62.49
CA GLY A 47 70.49 -11.68 -62.60
C GLY A 47 69.81 -12.61 -61.60
N GLU A 48 70.38 -13.80 -61.36
CA GLU A 48 69.94 -14.73 -60.32
C GLU A 48 70.17 -14.18 -58.93
N LEU A 49 71.35 -13.63 -58.64
CA LEU A 49 71.66 -13.00 -57.36
C LEU A 49 70.69 -11.85 -57.05
N GLY A 50 70.38 -11.01 -58.04
CA GLY A 50 69.40 -9.94 -57.90
C GLY A 50 67.97 -10.44 -57.67
N ARG A 51 67.58 -11.58 -58.27
CA ARG A 51 66.28 -12.22 -58.00
C ARG A 51 66.22 -12.82 -56.60
N THR A 52 67.25 -13.55 -56.19
CA THR A 52 67.33 -14.13 -54.85
C THR A 52 67.37 -13.05 -53.76
N GLN A 53 68.02 -11.92 -54.02
CA GLN A 53 68.08 -10.80 -53.08
C GLN A 53 66.72 -10.11 -52.92
N ARG A 54 65.93 -9.99 -54.00
CA ARG A 54 64.54 -9.51 -53.92
C ARG A 54 63.64 -10.49 -53.17
N GLN A 55 63.74 -11.79 -53.48
CA GLN A 55 62.98 -12.82 -52.78
C GLN A 55 63.29 -12.86 -51.28
N LEU A 56 64.56 -12.69 -50.91
CA LEU A 56 64.96 -12.63 -49.51
C LEU A 56 64.37 -11.40 -48.82
N ALA A 57 64.40 -10.22 -49.47
CA ALA A 57 63.80 -9.00 -48.94
C ALA A 57 62.27 -9.13 -48.78
N GLU A 58 61.58 -9.74 -49.75
CA GLU A 58 60.14 -10.01 -49.67
C GLU A 58 59.80 -11.00 -48.55
N ALA A 59 60.59 -12.06 -48.40
CA ALA A 59 60.40 -13.04 -47.32
C ALA A 59 60.67 -12.43 -45.93
N GLU A 60 61.67 -11.55 -45.81
CA GLU A 60 61.94 -10.82 -44.57
C GLU A 60 60.80 -9.86 -44.23
N ALA A 61 60.24 -9.15 -45.22
CA ALA A 61 59.08 -8.29 -45.03
C ALA A 61 57.84 -9.08 -44.57
N GLN A 62 57.55 -10.22 -45.22
CA GLN A 62 56.45 -11.10 -44.82
C GLN A 62 56.65 -11.67 -43.41
N LYS A 63 57.88 -12.03 -43.05
CA LYS A 63 58.21 -12.51 -41.70
C LYS A 63 57.97 -11.41 -40.64
N GLN A 64 58.33 -10.17 -40.95
CA GLN A 64 58.06 -9.03 -40.06
C GLN A 64 56.55 -8.78 -39.92
N GLU A 65 55.80 -8.82 -41.02
CA GLU A 65 54.35 -8.66 -41.02
C GLU A 65 53.65 -9.75 -40.20
N MET A 66 53.99 -11.03 -40.43
CA MET A 66 53.48 -12.13 -39.64
C MET A 66 53.86 -12.00 -38.16
N GLY A 67 55.07 -11.51 -37.85
CA GLY A 67 55.48 -11.22 -36.48
C GLY A 67 54.61 -10.17 -35.81
N GLN A 68 54.24 -9.10 -36.53
CA GLN A 68 53.33 -8.07 -36.03
C GLN A 68 51.91 -8.63 -35.82
N GLN A 69 51.37 -9.40 -36.77
CA GLN A 69 50.06 -10.04 -36.63
C GLN A 69 50.00 -11.02 -35.46
N LEU A 70 51.07 -11.79 -35.24
CA LEU A 70 51.13 -12.73 -34.13
C LEU A 70 51.17 -11.99 -32.78
N SER A 71 51.86 -10.85 -32.73
CA SER A 71 51.87 -10.00 -31.54
C SER A 71 50.51 -9.37 -31.24
N SER A 72 49.76 -8.91 -32.26
CA SER A 72 48.42 -8.35 -32.08
C SER A 72 47.40 -9.41 -31.69
N LEU A 73 47.47 -10.61 -32.29
CA LEU A 73 46.62 -11.74 -31.89
C LEU A 73 46.92 -12.18 -30.45
N GLN A 74 48.18 -12.13 -30.01
CA GLN A 74 48.53 -12.44 -28.62
C GLN A 74 47.95 -11.42 -27.63
N THR A 75 47.99 -10.12 -27.95
CA THR A 75 47.38 -9.09 -27.09
C THR A 75 45.86 -9.22 -27.06
N GLU A 76 45.23 -9.45 -28.21
CA GLU A 76 43.78 -9.68 -28.30
C GLU A 76 43.36 -10.91 -27.49
N ARG A 77 44.10 -12.02 -27.61
CA ARG A 77 43.83 -13.24 -26.83
C ARG A 77 43.90 -12.97 -25.33
N LYS A 78 44.91 -12.24 -24.87
CA LYS A 78 45.06 -11.86 -23.46
C LYS A 78 43.90 -10.98 -22.98
N THR A 79 43.46 -10.03 -23.79
CA THR A 79 42.29 -9.19 -23.48
C THR A 79 41.00 -10.00 -23.41
N LEU A 80 40.80 -10.94 -24.34
CA LEU A 80 39.64 -11.85 -24.32
C LEU A 80 39.65 -12.77 -23.11
N GLU A 81 40.81 -13.31 -22.73
CA GLU A 81 40.97 -14.12 -21.51
C GLU A 81 40.60 -13.33 -20.24
N GLN A 82 41.04 -12.07 -20.15
CA GLN A 82 40.67 -11.18 -19.04
C GLN A 82 39.16 -10.93 -18.99
N ARG A 83 38.55 -10.59 -20.14
CA ARG A 83 37.09 -10.37 -20.22
C ARG A 83 36.29 -11.62 -19.85
N LEU A 84 36.75 -12.81 -20.26
CA LEU A 84 36.13 -14.08 -19.86
C LEU A 84 36.22 -14.30 -18.35
N GLY A 85 37.35 -13.93 -17.73
CA GLY A 85 37.49 -13.93 -16.27
C GLY A 85 36.46 -13.02 -15.60
N ASP A 86 36.37 -11.77 -16.04
CA ASP A 86 35.44 -10.77 -15.50
C ASP A 86 33.97 -11.16 -15.68
N ILE A 87 33.62 -11.78 -16.81
CA ILE A 87 32.25 -12.25 -17.06
C ILE A 87 31.94 -13.42 -16.12
N ARG A 88 32.88 -14.34 -15.89
CA ARG A 88 32.68 -15.47 -14.96
C ARG A 88 32.49 -15.01 -13.52
N THR A 89 33.25 -14.02 -13.05
CA THR A 89 33.07 -13.48 -11.71
C THR A 89 31.72 -12.79 -11.58
N LYS A 90 31.35 -11.93 -12.55
CA LYS A 90 30.02 -11.29 -12.57
C LYS A 90 28.87 -12.29 -12.61
N LEU A 91 29.01 -13.38 -13.36
CA LEU A 91 28.01 -14.44 -13.42
C LEU A 91 27.85 -15.11 -12.06
N SER A 92 28.97 -15.48 -11.41
CA SER A 92 28.97 -16.05 -10.06
C SER A 92 28.33 -15.10 -9.04
N ASP A 93 28.62 -13.81 -9.10
CA ASP A 93 28.05 -12.80 -8.21
C ASP A 93 26.54 -12.67 -8.42
N ALA A 94 26.09 -12.63 -9.69
CA ALA A 94 24.67 -12.55 -10.04
C ALA A 94 23.91 -13.81 -9.59
N GLU A 95 24.49 -14.99 -9.73
CA GLU A 95 23.93 -16.25 -9.23
C GLU A 95 23.78 -16.22 -7.70
N GLY A 96 24.79 -15.72 -6.98
CA GLY A 96 24.72 -15.55 -5.53
C GLY A 96 23.62 -14.55 -5.10
N GLN A 97 23.50 -13.43 -5.80
CA GLN A 97 22.42 -12.46 -5.55
C GLN A 97 21.04 -13.04 -5.82
N LEU A 98 20.88 -13.83 -6.88
CA LEU A 98 19.61 -14.51 -7.17
C LEU A 98 19.23 -15.50 -6.07
N GLN A 99 20.18 -16.28 -5.56
CA GLN A 99 19.91 -17.20 -4.45
C GLN A 99 19.49 -16.46 -3.18
N LEU A 100 20.16 -15.35 -2.85
CA LEU A 100 19.79 -14.53 -1.69
C LEU A 100 18.40 -13.90 -1.85
N LEU A 101 18.08 -13.38 -3.04
CA LEU A 101 16.76 -12.81 -3.32
C LEU A 101 15.66 -13.88 -3.26
N GLN A 102 15.92 -15.10 -3.75
CA GLN A 102 14.99 -16.21 -3.65
C GLN A 102 14.74 -16.62 -2.19
N ALA A 103 15.79 -16.67 -1.36
CA ALA A 103 15.66 -16.95 0.07
C ALA A 103 14.83 -15.88 0.78
N ASN A 104 15.13 -14.60 0.53
CA ASN A 104 14.37 -13.47 1.11
C ASN A 104 12.91 -13.44 0.66
N LEU A 105 12.63 -13.80 -0.60
CA LEU A 105 11.27 -13.89 -1.12
C LEU A 105 10.49 -15.00 -0.41
N SER A 106 11.09 -16.19 -0.25
CA SER A 106 10.50 -17.32 0.47
C SER A 106 10.21 -16.96 1.93
N GLU A 107 11.15 -16.31 2.61
CA GLU A 107 10.95 -15.85 3.99
C GLU A 107 9.82 -14.81 4.08
N SER A 108 9.79 -13.84 3.16
CA SER A 108 8.74 -12.82 3.12
C SER A 108 7.36 -13.42 2.87
N GLN A 109 7.26 -14.43 1.98
CA GLN A 109 6.02 -15.16 1.73
C GLN A 109 5.55 -15.94 2.97
N SER A 110 6.47 -16.59 3.69
CA SER A 110 6.17 -17.29 4.93
C SER A 110 5.63 -16.32 6.00
N ARG A 111 6.31 -15.19 6.20
CA ARG A 111 5.85 -14.14 7.14
C ARG A 111 4.49 -13.57 6.76
N ALA A 112 4.23 -13.34 5.48
CA ALA A 112 2.93 -12.88 5.01
C ALA A 112 1.81 -13.89 5.30
N GLY A 113 2.09 -15.19 5.14
CA GLY A 113 1.15 -16.26 5.50
C GLY A 113 0.85 -16.32 7.00
N GLN A 114 1.88 -16.17 7.85
CA GLN A 114 1.74 -16.11 9.30
C GLN A 114 0.88 -14.90 9.73
N LEU A 115 1.20 -13.71 9.24
CA LEU A 115 0.44 -12.49 9.54
C LEU A 115 -1.01 -12.56 9.07
N SER A 116 -1.27 -13.18 7.91
CA SER A 116 -2.65 -13.40 7.45
C SER A 116 -3.42 -14.31 8.41
N SER A 117 -2.78 -15.38 8.88
CA SER A 117 -3.41 -16.33 9.81
C SER A 117 -3.69 -15.69 11.17
N GLU A 118 -2.75 -14.87 11.67
CA GLU A 118 -2.93 -14.10 12.90
C GLU A 118 -4.08 -13.08 12.76
N ARG A 119 -4.16 -12.38 11.63
CA ARG A 119 -5.26 -11.45 11.34
C ARG A 119 -6.61 -12.17 11.35
N ASP A 120 -6.72 -13.36 10.76
CA ASP A 120 -7.96 -14.13 10.74
C ASP A 120 -8.36 -14.62 12.15
N ALA A 121 -7.37 -15.02 12.95
CA ALA A 121 -7.59 -15.38 14.36
C ALA A 121 -8.09 -14.17 15.18
N LEU A 122 -7.42 -13.02 15.06
CA LEU A 122 -7.82 -11.78 15.75
C LEU A 122 -9.20 -11.30 15.31
N GLN A 123 -9.53 -11.41 14.02
CA GLN A 123 -10.85 -11.06 13.50
C GLN A 123 -11.95 -11.96 14.11
N THR A 124 -11.66 -13.24 14.28
CA THR A 124 -12.58 -14.20 14.93
C THR A 124 -12.77 -13.86 16.41
N GLN A 125 -11.68 -13.54 17.13
CA GLN A 125 -11.73 -13.13 18.53
C GLN A 125 -12.53 -11.82 18.70
N LEU A 126 -12.30 -10.83 17.83
CA LEU A 126 -13.02 -9.56 17.88
C LEU A 126 -14.53 -9.75 17.69
N ALA A 127 -14.93 -10.65 16.78
CA ALA A 127 -16.33 -10.99 16.58
C ALA A 127 -16.94 -11.68 17.81
N ALA A 128 -16.19 -12.57 18.47
CA ALA A 128 -16.63 -13.23 19.69
C ALA A 128 -16.83 -12.24 20.84
N VAL A 129 -15.84 -11.40 21.12
CA VAL A 129 -15.91 -10.35 22.17
C VAL A 129 -17.04 -9.36 21.88
N THR A 130 -17.26 -9.02 20.62
CA THR A 130 -18.39 -8.16 20.22
C THR A 130 -19.73 -8.78 20.59
N ARG A 131 -19.94 -10.07 20.28
CA ARG A 131 -21.17 -10.78 20.65
C ARG A 131 -21.36 -10.87 22.16
N GLU A 132 -20.29 -11.13 22.90
CA GLU A 132 -20.33 -11.18 24.36
C GLU A 132 -20.73 -9.82 24.95
N ARG A 133 -20.11 -8.74 24.47
CA ARG A 133 -20.45 -7.37 24.88
C ARG A 133 -21.91 -7.04 24.58
N ASP A 134 -22.42 -7.40 23.40
CA ASP A 134 -23.83 -7.18 23.05
C ASP A 134 -24.78 -7.98 23.97
N SER A 135 -24.43 -9.23 24.30
CA SER A 135 -25.19 -10.07 25.23
C SER A 135 -25.22 -9.46 26.65
N VAL A 136 -24.06 -9.03 27.16
CA VAL A 136 -23.97 -8.37 28.47
C VAL A 136 -24.76 -7.06 28.49
N GLN A 137 -24.72 -6.27 27.42
CA GLN A 137 -25.49 -5.04 27.30
C GLN A 137 -27.00 -5.30 27.33
N GLN A 138 -27.48 -6.36 26.66
CA GLN A 138 -28.88 -6.76 26.74
C GLN A 138 -29.28 -7.22 28.14
N GLN A 139 -28.43 -7.98 28.83
CA GLN A 139 -28.68 -8.40 30.22
C GLN A 139 -28.75 -7.19 31.17
N ALA A 140 -27.84 -6.23 31.01
CA ALA A 140 -27.84 -5.00 31.80
C ALA A 140 -29.13 -4.19 31.59
N ALA A 141 -29.62 -4.09 30.35
CA ALA A 141 -30.88 -3.42 30.05
C ALA A 141 -32.08 -4.11 30.71
N ARG A 142 -32.15 -5.44 30.67
CA ARG A 142 -33.21 -6.22 31.35
C ARG A 142 -33.17 -6.04 32.86
N LEU A 143 -31.99 -6.13 33.47
CA LEU A 143 -31.84 -5.90 34.91
C LEU A 143 -32.27 -4.48 35.34
N GLN A 144 -32.05 -3.48 34.48
CA GLN A 144 -32.49 -2.11 34.75
C GLN A 144 -34.02 -1.97 34.68
N GLU A 145 -34.67 -2.69 33.76
CA GLU A 145 -36.14 -2.77 33.66
C GLU A 145 -36.72 -3.47 34.90
N ASP A 146 -36.20 -4.65 35.24
CA ASP A 146 -36.62 -5.42 36.43
C ASP A 146 -36.47 -4.59 37.72
N LYS A 147 -35.36 -3.85 37.84
CA LYS A 147 -35.12 -2.94 38.97
C LYS A 147 -36.22 -1.87 39.05
N SER A 148 -36.55 -1.24 37.91
CA SER A 148 -37.57 -0.19 37.84
C SER A 148 -38.96 -0.73 38.22
N ASP A 149 -39.29 -1.95 37.78
CA ASP A 149 -40.55 -2.62 38.12
C ASP A 149 -40.62 -3.04 39.59
N LEU A 150 -39.50 -3.48 40.16
CA LEU A 150 -39.40 -3.79 41.57
C LEU A 150 -39.58 -2.54 42.43
N GLU A 151 -38.94 -1.41 42.05
CA GLU A 151 -39.10 -0.13 42.73
C GLU A 151 -40.56 0.36 42.73
N ARG A 152 -41.25 0.26 41.59
CA ARG A 152 -42.69 0.55 41.49
C ARG A 152 -43.53 -0.36 42.39
N SER A 153 -43.19 -1.64 42.46
CA SER A 153 -43.89 -2.61 43.29
C SER A 153 -43.71 -2.31 44.78
N VAL A 154 -42.50 -1.95 45.20
CA VAL A 154 -42.20 -1.50 46.57
C VAL A 154 -43.01 -0.25 46.94
N LEU A 155 -43.09 0.74 46.05
CA LEU A 155 -43.92 1.94 46.26
C LEU A 155 -45.41 1.59 46.43
N ARG A 156 -45.95 0.71 45.59
CA ARG A 156 -47.34 0.26 45.67
C ARG A 156 -47.64 -0.47 46.98
N LEU A 157 -46.74 -1.34 47.42
CA LEU A 157 -46.88 -2.07 48.68
C LEU A 157 -46.81 -1.13 49.89
N ARG A 158 -45.90 -0.14 49.88
CA ARG A 158 -45.86 0.91 50.92
C ARG A 158 -47.17 1.68 51.00
N GLY A 159 -47.72 2.12 49.87
CA GLY A 159 -49.02 2.81 49.84
C GLY A 159 -50.17 1.95 50.38
N ARG A 160 -50.17 0.63 50.12
CA ARG A 160 -51.17 -0.29 50.69
C ARG A 160 -51.04 -0.44 52.19
N LEU A 161 -49.81 -0.52 52.72
CA LEU A 161 -49.56 -0.56 54.17
C LEU A 161 -50.07 0.72 54.84
N GLU A 162 -49.81 1.89 54.26
CA GLU A 162 -50.30 3.17 54.80
C GLU A 162 -51.83 3.28 54.80
N LEU A 163 -52.51 2.76 53.77
CA LEU A 163 -53.97 2.68 53.77
C LEU A 163 -54.48 1.77 54.89
N LEU A 164 -53.90 0.57 54.99
CA LEU A 164 -54.31 -0.41 56.00
C LEU A 164 -54.08 0.11 57.43
N ASP A 165 -53.00 0.84 57.68
CA ASP A 165 -52.74 1.51 58.95
C ASP A 165 -53.79 2.58 59.28
N ARG A 166 -54.27 3.34 58.29
CA ARG A 166 -55.36 4.30 58.48
C ARG A 166 -56.66 3.59 58.81
N ASP A 167 -57.02 2.56 58.04
CA ASP A 167 -58.24 1.77 58.25
C ASP A 167 -58.23 1.14 59.66
N TYR A 168 -57.09 0.61 60.09
CA TYR A 168 -56.93 0.05 61.43
C TYR A 168 -57.13 1.11 62.53
N ARG A 169 -56.58 2.32 62.36
CA ARG A 169 -56.78 3.43 63.30
C ARG A 169 -58.24 3.88 63.35
N GLN A 170 -58.91 3.98 62.21
CA GLN A 170 -60.33 4.34 62.14
C GLN A 170 -61.21 3.29 62.82
N LEU A 171 -60.96 2.00 62.57
CA LEU A 171 -61.70 0.92 63.20
C LEU A 171 -61.47 0.91 64.72
N ALA A 172 -60.24 1.16 65.17
CA ALA A 172 -59.93 1.28 66.60
C ALA A 172 -60.68 2.47 67.25
N GLN A 173 -60.77 3.61 66.56
CA GLN A 173 -61.57 4.75 67.01
C GLN A 173 -63.06 4.39 67.10
N GLN A 174 -63.63 3.78 66.05
CA GLN A 174 -65.02 3.33 66.03
C GLN A 174 -65.33 2.35 67.17
N LEU A 175 -64.41 1.42 67.45
CA LEU A 175 -64.56 0.49 68.55
C LEU A 175 -64.57 1.21 69.91
N SER A 176 -63.71 2.22 70.08
CA SER A 176 -63.70 3.05 71.30
C SER A 176 -64.98 3.89 71.46
N GLU A 177 -65.52 4.43 70.37
CA GLU A 177 -66.81 5.15 70.35
C GLU A 177 -67.97 4.21 70.68
N PHE A 178 -67.97 2.99 70.15
CA PHE A 178 -69.01 2.01 70.44
C PHE A 178 -68.97 1.55 71.89
N GLN A 179 -67.77 1.38 72.45
CA GLN A 179 -67.57 1.04 73.86
C GLN A 179 -67.95 2.18 74.82
N SER A 180 -67.89 3.44 74.38
CA SER A 180 -68.29 4.60 75.18
C SER A 180 -69.78 4.98 75.03
N ARG A 181 -70.51 4.32 74.13
CA ARG A 181 -71.96 4.46 73.97
C ARG A 181 -72.70 3.59 74.99
N PRO A 182 -73.57 4.13 75.88
CA PRO A 182 -74.27 3.32 76.88
C PRO A 182 -75.25 2.34 76.19
N PRO A 183 -75.51 1.16 76.80
CA PRO A 183 -76.40 0.16 76.22
C PRO A 183 -77.85 0.65 76.30
N GLU A 184 -78.33 1.33 75.26
CA GLU A 184 -79.75 1.48 75.07
C GLU A 184 -80.34 0.22 74.42
N ARG A 185 -81.28 -0.37 75.18
CA ARG A 185 -82.31 -1.33 74.80
C ARG A 185 -81.96 -2.79 74.96
N THR A 186 -82.29 -3.30 76.15
CA THR A 186 -82.86 -4.64 76.26
C THR A 186 -84.38 -4.57 76.24
N LEU A 187 -84.98 -5.60 75.62
CA LEU A 187 -86.37 -6.06 75.70
C LEU A 187 -87.37 -5.51 74.67
N ALA A 188 -87.58 -6.31 73.61
CA ALA A 188 -88.92 -6.73 73.19
C ALA A 188 -88.81 -7.94 72.23
N ILE A 189 -88.80 -9.15 72.81
CA ILE A 189 -89.22 -10.36 72.10
C ILE A 189 -90.74 -10.42 72.27
N VAL A 190 -91.51 -10.24 71.19
CA VAL A 190 -92.92 -10.67 71.13
C VAL A 190 -93.30 -11.08 69.70
N ASN A 191 -93.61 -12.37 69.61
CA ASN A 191 -94.62 -13.08 68.80
C ASN A 191 -94.58 -13.12 67.26
N ILE A 192 -94.24 -14.33 66.84
CA ILE A 192 -94.87 -15.18 65.82
C ILE A 192 -96.38 -14.91 65.66
N ASP A 193 -96.83 -14.62 64.43
CA ASP A 193 -97.83 -15.45 63.73
C ASP A 193 -98.07 -14.97 62.28
N GLY A 194 -98.17 -15.94 61.36
CA GLY A 194 -99.13 -15.86 60.26
C GLY A 194 -98.66 -15.49 58.84
N LYS A 195 -98.31 -16.54 58.09
CA LYS A 195 -98.95 -16.94 56.80
C LYS A 195 -98.35 -16.45 55.46
N HIS A 196 -98.25 -17.46 54.57
CA HIS A 196 -98.19 -17.43 53.09
C HIS A 196 -96.86 -17.01 52.45
N THR A 197 -96.32 -17.63 51.40
CA THR A 197 -96.76 -18.72 50.51
C THR A 197 -95.54 -19.13 49.68
N THR A 198 -95.50 -20.43 49.37
CA THR A 198 -94.96 -21.10 48.17
C THR A 198 -94.19 -20.26 47.13
N ASP A 199 -93.01 -20.77 46.79
CA ASP A 199 -92.65 -21.29 45.45
C ASP A 199 -91.45 -20.67 44.73
N THR A 200 -90.72 -21.56 44.06
CA THR A 200 -89.84 -21.35 42.90
C THR A 200 -88.35 -21.00 43.11
N THR A 201 -87.55 -22.06 43.20
CA THR A 201 -86.49 -22.47 42.25
C THR A 201 -85.85 -21.40 41.33
N ALA A 202 -84.54 -21.22 41.50
CA ALA A 202 -83.49 -20.96 40.50
C ALA A 202 -83.65 -19.86 39.43
N LYS A 203 -82.69 -18.92 39.39
CA LYS A 203 -81.79 -18.76 38.22
C LYS A 203 -80.65 -17.77 38.46
N ILE A 204 -79.45 -18.23 38.13
CA ILE A 204 -78.23 -17.46 37.88
C ILE A 204 -78.39 -16.71 36.55
N PRO A 205 -78.01 -15.42 36.43
CA PRO A 205 -77.68 -14.84 35.15
C PRO A 205 -76.15 -14.81 34.98
N SER A 206 -75.68 -15.70 34.13
CA SER A 206 -74.38 -15.64 33.45
C SER A 206 -74.40 -14.51 32.42
N VAL A 207 -73.50 -13.53 32.55
CA VAL A 207 -73.21 -12.59 31.45
C VAL A 207 -71.91 -13.01 30.79
N SER A 208 -72.08 -13.57 29.60
CA SER A 208 -71.04 -13.91 28.64
C SER A 208 -70.49 -12.66 27.95
N ALA A 209 -69.21 -12.75 27.64
CA ALA A 209 -68.35 -11.88 26.86
C ALA A 209 -68.95 -11.18 25.63
N ILE A 210 -68.42 -9.99 25.32
CA ILE A 210 -68.10 -9.58 23.94
C ILE A 210 -66.72 -8.89 23.92
N PRO A 211 -65.79 -9.28 23.02
CA PRO A 211 -64.44 -8.75 22.90
C PRO A 211 -64.38 -7.57 21.92
N GLY A 212 -63.51 -6.60 22.19
CA GLY A 212 -63.22 -5.48 21.30
C GLY A 212 -61.72 -5.32 21.11
N THR A 213 -61.18 -5.97 20.08
CA THR A 213 -59.81 -5.78 19.57
C THR A 213 -59.73 -4.42 18.87
N VAL A 214 -58.76 -3.60 19.26
CA VAL A 214 -58.48 -2.32 18.59
C VAL A 214 -57.32 -2.53 17.62
N GLU A 215 -57.63 -2.40 16.33
CA GLU A 215 -56.66 -2.30 15.22
C GLU A 215 -55.88 -0.98 15.29
N LEU A 216 -54.57 -1.05 15.06
CA LEU A 216 -53.67 0.09 14.93
C LEU A 216 -53.56 0.52 13.45
N PRO A 217 -53.63 1.82 13.12
CA PRO A 217 -53.49 2.31 11.74
C PRO A 217 -52.04 2.21 11.20
N PRO A 218 -51.84 2.23 9.87
CA PRO A 218 -50.60 1.82 9.22
C PRO A 218 -49.50 2.89 9.19
N ILE A 219 -48.26 2.40 9.07
CA ILE A 219 -46.99 3.15 9.00
C ILE A 219 -46.93 4.03 7.74
N ILE A 220 -46.62 5.32 7.94
CA ILE A 220 -46.30 6.26 6.85
C ILE A 220 -44.79 6.52 6.88
N VAL A 221 -44.07 5.95 5.90
CA VAL A 221 -42.66 6.30 5.63
C VAL A 221 -42.65 7.61 4.83
N ARG A 222 -42.40 8.73 5.51
CA ARG A 222 -42.07 9.98 4.83
C ARG A 222 -40.62 9.89 4.33
N LYS A 223 -40.45 9.56 3.04
CA LYS A 223 -39.28 10.02 2.29
C LYS A 223 -39.48 11.51 2.06
N GLU A 224 -38.72 12.34 2.75
CA GLU A 224 -38.20 13.65 2.32
C GLU A 224 -37.83 14.49 3.53
N GLN A 225 -36.53 14.65 3.73
CA GLN A 225 -35.94 15.86 4.27
C GLN A 225 -34.58 16.02 3.60
N ALA A 226 -34.60 16.63 2.41
CA ALA A 226 -33.49 17.41 1.90
C ALA A 226 -33.34 18.62 2.84
N GLY A 227 -32.72 18.38 4.00
CA GLY A 227 -32.34 19.43 4.93
C GLY A 227 -31.26 20.29 4.27
N MET A 228 -31.49 21.60 4.25
CA MET A 228 -30.55 22.64 3.86
C MET A 228 -29.11 22.22 4.19
N ALA A 229 -28.29 22.04 3.16
CA ALA A 229 -26.90 21.64 3.29
C ALA A 229 -26.14 22.79 3.97
N VAL A 230 -26.05 22.74 5.29
CA VAL A 230 -25.04 23.49 6.03
C VAL A 230 -23.69 23.00 5.48
N PRO A 231 -22.88 23.87 4.87
CA PRO A 231 -21.63 23.44 4.26
C PRO A 231 -20.77 22.81 5.33
N VAL A 232 -20.41 21.54 5.13
CA VAL A 232 -19.66 20.77 6.12
C VAL A 232 -18.27 21.38 6.22
N ARG A 233 -17.91 21.83 7.42
CA ARG A 233 -16.58 22.34 7.75
C ARG A 233 -15.89 21.36 8.68
N GLY A 234 -14.69 20.93 8.30
CA GLY A 234 -13.86 20.01 9.04
C GLY A 234 -12.43 20.51 9.16
N LYS A 235 -11.62 19.77 9.89
CA LYS A 235 -10.18 20.01 10.00
C LYS A 235 -9.43 18.78 9.52
N VAL A 236 -8.29 19.00 8.88
CA VAL A 236 -7.34 17.95 8.56
C VAL A 236 -6.67 17.46 9.85
N VAL A 237 -6.93 16.21 10.19
CA VAL A 237 -6.39 15.55 11.38
C VAL A 237 -5.02 14.97 11.09
N GLU A 238 -4.89 14.27 9.97
CA GLU A 238 -3.69 13.51 9.64
C GLU A 238 -3.50 13.46 8.13
N ILE A 239 -2.24 13.40 7.70
CA ILE A 239 -1.86 13.40 6.29
C ILE A 239 -0.87 12.28 6.08
N ASN A 240 -1.11 11.52 5.00
CA ASN A 240 -0.20 10.52 4.53
C ASN A 240 0.29 10.92 3.13
N ASP A 241 1.30 11.80 3.10
CA ASP A 241 1.90 12.28 1.85
C ASP A 241 2.41 11.15 0.93
N PRO A 242 3.06 10.07 1.45
CA PRO A 242 3.48 8.94 0.61
C PRO A 242 2.35 8.27 -0.16
N HIS A 243 1.14 8.27 0.39
CA HIS A 243 -0.04 7.60 -0.17
C HIS A 243 -1.12 8.57 -0.67
N ASN A 244 -0.84 9.88 -0.72
CA ASN A 244 -1.73 10.95 -1.19
C ASN A 244 -3.10 11.07 -0.52
N PHE A 245 -3.30 10.50 0.67
CA PHE A 245 -4.58 10.62 1.35
C PHE A 245 -4.48 11.47 2.61
N VAL A 246 -5.59 12.11 2.93
CA VAL A 246 -5.79 13.02 4.05
C VAL A 246 -6.99 12.56 4.85
N ILE A 247 -6.89 12.64 6.17
CA ILE A 247 -7.98 12.30 7.09
C ILE A 247 -8.62 13.58 7.62
N LEU A 248 -9.93 13.69 7.46
CA LEU A 248 -10.75 14.78 8.00
C LEU A 248 -11.49 14.33 9.26
N ASP A 249 -11.68 15.26 10.19
CA ASP A 249 -12.42 15.06 11.45
C ASP A 249 -13.96 14.96 11.29
N LYS A 250 -14.44 14.92 10.05
CA LYS A 250 -15.86 14.84 9.72
C LYS A 250 -16.15 13.56 8.95
N GLY A 251 -17.19 12.86 9.39
CA GLY A 251 -17.64 11.58 8.84
C GLY A 251 -19.12 11.59 8.45
N SER A 252 -19.73 10.41 8.38
CA SER A 252 -21.13 10.26 7.93
C SER A 252 -22.13 10.94 8.88
N VAL A 253 -21.81 11.05 10.18
CA VAL A 253 -22.64 11.76 11.16
C VAL A 253 -22.66 13.27 10.89
N ALA A 254 -21.59 13.81 10.31
CA ALA A 254 -21.49 15.20 9.90
C ALA A 254 -22.03 15.45 8.47
N GLY A 255 -22.64 14.44 7.84
CA GLY A 255 -23.19 14.54 6.49
C GLY A 255 -22.20 14.32 5.35
N VAL A 256 -20.95 13.92 5.65
CA VAL A 256 -19.93 13.62 4.63
C VAL A 256 -20.29 12.32 3.89
N ARG A 257 -20.23 12.35 2.56
CA ARG A 257 -20.46 11.20 1.69
C ARG A 257 -19.28 10.96 0.77
N VAL A 258 -19.12 9.72 0.33
CA VAL A 258 -18.12 9.34 -0.68
C VAL A 258 -18.39 10.12 -1.97
N GLY A 259 -17.34 10.69 -2.56
CA GLY A 259 -17.41 11.53 -3.75
C GLY A 259 -17.58 13.03 -3.47
N MET A 260 -17.79 13.45 -2.22
CA MET A 260 -17.80 14.88 -1.88
C MET A 260 -16.39 15.48 -1.97
N THR A 261 -16.30 16.72 -2.44
CA THR A 261 -15.03 17.47 -2.51
C THR A 261 -14.95 18.54 -1.44
N PHE A 262 -13.74 18.76 -0.94
CA PHE A 262 -13.44 19.76 0.06
C PHE A 262 -12.26 20.61 -0.41
N ASP A 263 -12.38 21.92 -0.26
CA ASP A 263 -11.29 22.85 -0.47
C ASP A 263 -10.58 23.07 0.87
N LEU A 264 -9.26 22.86 0.88
CA LEU A 264 -8.39 23.01 2.02
C LEU A 264 -7.87 24.44 2.07
N MET A 265 -8.02 25.10 3.22
CA MET A 265 -7.63 26.48 3.43
C MET A 265 -6.68 26.59 4.63
N ARG A 266 -5.61 27.39 4.46
CA ARG A 266 -4.69 27.78 5.53
C ARG A 266 -4.72 29.32 5.63
N GLY A 267 -5.39 29.82 6.67
CA GLY A 267 -5.68 31.25 6.81
C GLY A 267 -6.63 31.73 5.71
N ALA A 268 -6.19 32.68 4.89
CA ALA A 268 -6.96 33.22 3.76
C ALA A 268 -6.62 32.59 2.40
N GLY A 269 -5.66 31.66 2.35
CA GLY A 269 -5.20 31.01 1.10
C GLY A 269 -5.75 29.60 0.92
N SER A 270 -6.14 29.27 -0.31
CA SER A 270 -6.49 27.89 -0.70
C SER A 270 -5.22 27.07 -0.91
N VAL A 271 -5.06 26.01 -0.13
CA VAL A 271 -3.91 25.08 -0.16
C VAL A 271 -4.11 24.01 -1.22
N GLY A 272 -5.34 23.51 -1.37
CA GLY A 272 -5.64 22.48 -2.37
C GLY A 272 -7.05 21.91 -2.27
N ARG A 273 -7.35 20.93 -3.12
CA ARG A 273 -8.65 20.23 -3.13
C ARG A 273 -8.49 18.76 -2.82
N VAL A 274 -9.41 18.22 -2.03
CA VAL A 274 -9.45 16.80 -1.68
C VAL A 274 -10.83 16.20 -1.99
N THR A 275 -10.86 14.92 -2.34
CA THR A 275 -12.09 14.18 -2.65
C THR A 275 -12.28 13.02 -1.70
N VAL A 276 -13.45 12.88 -1.10
CA VAL A 276 -13.74 11.80 -0.15
C VAL A 276 -13.80 10.46 -0.87
N VAL A 277 -12.91 9.54 -0.51
CA VAL A 277 -12.90 8.16 -1.04
C VAL A 277 -13.60 7.21 -0.08
N ARG A 278 -13.48 7.45 1.24
CA ARG A 278 -14.07 6.57 2.25
C ARG A 278 -14.56 7.34 3.46
N VAL A 279 -15.74 6.97 3.95
CA VAL A 279 -16.36 7.61 5.12
C VAL A 279 -16.51 6.60 6.26
N ARG A 280 -16.17 7.03 7.47
CA ARG A 280 -16.48 6.40 8.75
C ARG A 280 -17.45 7.31 9.54
N PRO A 281 -18.04 6.86 10.67
CA PRO A 281 -19.01 7.67 11.41
C PRO A 281 -18.50 9.06 11.80
N GLN A 282 -17.26 9.15 12.27
CA GLN A 282 -16.65 10.38 12.79
C GLN A 282 -15.46 10.89 11.95
N LEU A 283 -14.96 10.12 11.00
CA LEU A 283 -13.76 10.46 10.20
C LEU A 283 -14.02 10.18 8.73
N SER A 284 -13.34 10.89 7.83
CA SER A 284 -13.33 10.55 6.40
C SER A 284 -11.92 10.58 5.84
N ALA A 285 -11.63 9.62 4.96
CA ALA A 285 -10.40 9.55 4.20
C ALA A 285 -10.65 10.13 2.81
N CYS A 286 -9.85 11.13 2.47
CA CYS A 286 -9.93 11.89 1.23
C CYS A 286 -8.62 11.73 0.44
N ASP A 287 -8.72 11.68 -0.87
CA ASP A 287 -7.56 11.68 -1.77
C ASP A 287 -7.26 13.11 -2.23
N ILE A 288 -5.97 13.44 -2.37
CA ILE A 288 -5.51 14.78 -2.74
C ILE A 288 -5.57 14.93 -4.26
N VAL A 289 -6.33 15.92 -4.73
CA VAL A 289 -6.37 16.27 -6.16
C VAL A 289 -5.14 17.10 -6.52
N ARG A 290 -4.04 16.44 -6.87
CA ARG A 290 -2.75 17.07 -7.19
C ARG A 290 -2.83 18.20 -8.24
N ALA A 291 -3.78 18.12 -9.17
CA ALA A 291 -4.01 19.16 -10.18
C ALA A 291 -4.45 20.51 -9.60
N SER A 292 -4.99 20.53 -8.37
CA SER A 292 -5.55 21.71 -7.72
C SER A 292 -4.84 22.06 -6.40
N THR A 293 -3.67 21.47 -6.13
CA THR A 293 -2.94 21.61 -4.85
C THR A 293 -1.55 22.19 -5.11
N PRO A 294 -1.41 23.54 -5.11
CA PRO A 294 -0.13 24.21 -5.39
C PRO A 294 0.92 24.10 -4.26
N GLY A 295 0.58 23.59 -3.07
CA GLY A 295 1.52 23.48 -1.94
C GLY A 295 1.28 22.27 -1.02
N PRO A 296 2.23 21.96 -0.12
CA PRO A 296 2.10 20.82 0.79
C PRO A 296 1.00 21.06 1.83
N VAL A 297 0.06 20.10 1.88
CA VAL A 297 -1.04 20.09 2.84
C VAL A 297 -0.47 19.79 4.24
N GLN A 298 -1.00 20.41 5.30
CA GLN A 298 -0.55 20.20 6.68
C GLN A 298 -1.70 19.82 7.61
N ALA A 299 -1.39 18.98 8.61
CA ALA A 299 -2.31 18.67 9.69
C ALA A 299 -2.64 19.97 10.42
N GLY A 300 -3.91 20.37 10.42
CA GLY A 300 -4.26 21.73 10.81
C GLY A 300 -5.18 22.45 9.83
N ASP A 301 -5.06 22.15 8.54
CA ASP A 301 -5.74 22.90 7.48
C ASP A 301 -7.27 22.74 7.57
N LEU A 302 -7.99 23.83 7.28
CA LEU A 302 -9.45 23.86 7.36
C LEU A 302 -10.03 23.30 6.07
N ALA A 303 -10.85 22.25 6.16
CA ALA A 303 -11.55 21.68 5.03
C ALA A 303 -12.97 22.25 4.97
N VAL A 304 -13.29 22.97 3.90
CA VAL A 304 -14.64 23.49 3.66
C VAL A 304 -15.22 22.76 2.47
N GLN A 305 -16.44 22.23 2.63
CA GLN A 305 -17.15 21.58 1.54
C GLN A 305 -17.25 22.55 0.35
N SER A 306 -16.68 22.15 -0.78
CA SER A 306 -16.89 22.86 -2.03
C SER A 306 -18.27 22.47 -2.55
N SER A 307 -19.19 23.42 -2.69
CA SER A 307 -20.43 23.14 -3.42
C SER A 307 -20.09 22.78 -4.88
N PRO A 308 -20.82 21.84 -5.49
CA PRO A 308 -20.69 21.54 -6.91
C PRO A 308 -21.01 22.76 -7.78
#